data_AF-A0A954Z345-F1
#
_entry.id   AF-A0A954Z345-F1
#
_cell.length_a   1.000
_cell.length_b   1.000
_cell.length_c   1.000
_cell.angle_alpha   90.00
_cell.angle_beta   90.00
_cell.angle_gamma   90.00
#
_symmetry.space_group_name_H-M   'P 1'
#
loop_
_entity.id
_entity.type
_entity.pdbx_description
1 polymer ?
#
loop_
_entity_poly.entity_id
_entity_poly.type
_entity_poly.pdbx_seq_one_letter_code
_entity_poly.pdbx_strand_id
1 'polypeptide(L)'
;STDEEFDSDFGALVRGSTLWFPCDFEFTFQCDDLSDETIVVGSTRQLSAQLFDLNARTWKADEKTIAEWRRNCPPADAPLELGARYAFSIMLDLARKATEQRLVMKLDY
;
A
#
# COMPACT_ATOMS: atom_id res chain seq x y z
N SER A 1 12.43 26.37 -4.31
CA SER A 1 11.86 25.50 -5.36
C SER A 1 10.87 24.62 -4.64
N THR A 2 9.61 25.02 -4.59
CA THR A 2 8.56 24.28 -3.89
C THR A 2 7.98 23.32 -4.90
N ASP A 3 8.37 22.04 -4.78
CA ASP A 3 7.65 20.95 -5.42
C ASP A 3 6.19 21.08 -4.99
N GLU A 4 5.29 21.20 -5.96
CA GLU A 4 3.85 21.12 -5.70
C GLU A 4 3.61 19.80 -4.97
N GLU A 5 3.19 19.89 -3.70
CA GLU A 5 2.88 18.72 -2.89
C GLU A 5 1.81 17.93 -3.65
N PHE A 6 2.18 16.75 -4.14
CA PHE A 6 1.29 15.90 -4.94
C PHE A 6 0.09 15.52 -4.07
N ASP A 7 -1.01 16.27 -4.23
CA ASP A 7 -2.22 16.07 -3.45
C ASP A 7 -2.97 14.87 -4.02
N SER A 8 -2.74 13.72 -3.38
CA SER A 8 -3.32 12.45 -3.75
C SER A 8 -4.29 11.98 -2.68
N ASP A 9 -5.48 11.57 -3.12
CA ASP A 9 -6.45 10.82 -2.31
C ASP A 9 -5.85 9.52 -1.71
N PHE A 10 -4.69 9.09 -2.19
CA PHE A 10 -3.99 7.86 -1.83
C PHE A 10 -2.85 8.07 -0.83
N GLY A 11 -3.03 8.93 0.17
CA GLY A 11 -1.98 9.28 1.14
C GLY A 11 -1.25 8.09 1.78
N ALA A 12 -1.98 7.02 2.16
CA ALA A 12 -1.39 5.83 2.78
C ALA A 12 -0.63 4.92 1.80
N LEU A 13 -0.74 5.16 0.50
CA LEU A 13 -0.01 4.45 -0.56
C LEU A 13 1.14 5.30 -1.13
N VAL A 14 0.95 6.61 -1.28
CA VAL A 14 1.82 7.46 -2.11
C VAL A 14 2.74 8.35 -1.28
N ARG A 15 2.43 8.63 0.00
CA ARG A 15 3.28 9.47 0.87
C ARG A 15 4.43 8.70 1.56
N GLY A 16 4.90 7.60 0.97
CA GLY A 16 6.02 6.83 1.52
C GLY A 16 5.74 6.19 2.88
N SER A 17 4.48 5.81 3.15
CA SER A 17 4.17 5.05 4.37
C SER A 17 4.98 3.76 4.42
N THR A 18 5.68 3.54 5.53
CA THR A 18 6.47 2.32 5.78
C THR A 18 5.90 1.49 6.91
N LEU A 19 4.94 2.05 7.67
CA LEU A 19 4.25 1.38 8.76
C LEU A 19 2.74 1.63 8.68
N TRP A 20 1.94 0.58 8.86
CA TRP A 20 0.48 0.70 8.95
C TRP A 20 -0.06 0.03 10.20
N PHE A 21 -0.83 0.80 10.98
CA PHE A 21 -1.51 0.30 12.17
C PHE A 21 -2.91 -0.25 11.82
N PRO A 22 -3.38 -1.27 12.55
CA PRO A 22 -4.73 -1.83 12.42
C PRO A 22 -5.77 -0.96 13.14
N CYS A 23 -5.74 0.35 12.89
CA CYS A 23 -6.58 1.36 13.53
C CYS A 23 -7.39 2.12 12.48
N ASP A 24 -8.52 2.68 12.90
CA ASP A 24 -9.42 3.41 12.02
C ASP A 24 -9.11 4.91 12.07
N PHE A 25 -8.21 5.36 11.20
CA PHE A 25 -7.93 6.77 10.99
C PHE A 25 -7.68 7.04 9.50
N GLU A 26 -7.99 8.26 9.07
CA GLU A 26 -8.02 8.66 7.66
C GLU A 26 -6.87 9.61 7.26
N PHE A 27 -5.86 9.75 8.11
CA PHE A 27 -4.69 10.59 7.85
C PHE A 27 -3.40 9.76 7.87
N THR A 28 -2.31 10.34 7.38
CA THR A 28 -0.96 9.82 7.62
C THR A 28 -0.23 10.78 8.54
N PHE A 29 0.72 10.28 9.32
CA PHE A 29 1.55 11.13 10.18
C PHE A 29 2.99 10.66 10.17
N GLN A 30 3.90 11.57 10.52
CA GLN A 30 5.32 11.27 10.66
C GLN A 30 5.65 11.01 12.13
N CYS A 31 6.54 10.06 12.38
CA CYS A 31 7.18 9.85 13.67
C CYS A 31 8.56 9.23 13.49
N ASP A 32 9.38 9.26 14.52
CA ASP A 32 10.66 8.54 14.52
C ASP A 32 10.43 7.10 14.99
N ASP A 33 11.13 6.15 14.36
CA ASP A 33 11.15 4.76 14.78
C ASP A 33 12.17 4.53 15.91
N LEU A 34 12.38 3.27 16.31
CA LEU A 34 13.34 2.94 17.39
C LEU A 34 14.81 3.16 17.02
N SER A 35 15.09 3.45 15.75
CA SER A 35 16.42 3.74 15.20
C SER A 35 16.63 5.23 14.95
N ASP A 36 15.72 6.09 15.45
CA ASP A 36 15.66 7.53 15.18
C ASP A 36 15.47 7.87 13.68
N GLU A 37 14.90 6.94 12.89
CA GLU A 37 14.55 7.19 11.50
C GLU A 37 13.13 7.73 11.39
N THR A 38 12.96 8.86 10.69
CA THR A 38 11.63 9.42 10.43
C THR A 38 10.86 8.56 9.43
N ILE A 39 9.79 7.93 9.92
CA ILE A 39 8.87 7.09 9.14
C ILE A 39 7.52 7.77 8.95
N VAL A 40 6.81 7.38 7.89
CA VAL A 40 5.41 7.76 7.68
C VAL A 40 4.52 6.58 8.06
N VAL A 41 3.53 6.88 8.90
CA VAL A 41 2.58 5.90 9.44
C VAL A 41 1.20 6.12 8.85
N GLY A 42 0.56 5.02 8.43
CA GLY A 42 -0.81 4.99 7.92
C GLY A 42 -1.70 3.96 8.62
N SER A 43 -2.92 3.81 8.12
CA SER A 43 -3.88 2.79 8.57
C SER A 43 -3.96 1.64 7.57
N THR A 44 -4.01 0.39 8.04
CA THR A 44 -4.24 -0.78 7.16
C THR A 44 -5.63 -0.76 6.53
N ARG A 45 -6.60 -0.14 7.22
CA ARG A 45 -7.97 0.03 6.73
C ARG A 45 -8.02 1.06 5.61
N GLN A 46 -7.38 2.21 5.82
CA GLN A 46 -7.27 3.24 4.79
C GLN A 46 -6.48 2.73 3.58
N LEU A 47 -5.36 2.04 3.81
CA LEU A 47 -4.59 1.40 2.74
C LEU A 47 -5.45 0.43 1.91
N SER A 48 -6.23 -0.44 2.57
CA SER A 48 -7.10 -1.38 1.87
C SER A 48 -8.17 -0.67 1.02
N ALA A 49 -8.78 0.40 1.55
CA ALA A 49 -9.77 1.19 0.82
C ALA A 49 -9.15 1.91 -0.39
N GLN A 50 -7.98 2.50 -0.20
CA GLN A 50 -7.21 3.18 -1.24
C GLN A 50 -6.76 2.21 -2.35
N LEU A 51 -6.33 1.00 -2.01
CA LEU A 51 -6.01 -0.04 -2.99
C LEU A 51 -7.27 -0.48 -3.76
N PHE A 52 -8.42 -0.59 -3.10
CA PHE A 52 -9.67 -0.92 -3.78
C PHE A 52 -10.07 0.15 -4.80
N ASP A 53 -10.02 1.43 -4.41
CA ASP A 53 -10.31 2.55 -5.31
C ASP A 53 -9.27 2.66 -6.45
N LEU A 54 -7.99 2.43 -6.17
CA LEU A 54 -6.95 2.36 -7.20
C LEU A 54 -7.28 1.30 -8.25
N ASN A 55 -7.66 0.09 -7.86
CA ASN A 55 -8.05 -0.96 -8.81
C ASN A 55 -9.29 -0.54 -9.62
N ALA A 56 -10.29 0.07 -8.99
CA ALA A 56 -11.49 0.55 -9.67
C ALA A 56 -11.17 1.62 -10.74
N ARG A 57 -10.15 2.45 -10.52
CA ARG A 57 -9.70 3.49 -11.46
C ARG A 57 -8.75 2.98 -12.54
N THR A 58 -8.10 1.83 -12.34
CA THR A 58 -7.06 1.29 -13.24
C THR A 58 -7.52 0.03 -13.98
N TRP A 59 -7.35 -1.15 -13.38
CA TRP A 59 -7.55 -2.44 -14.02
C TRP A 59 -8.99 -2.95 -13.95
N LYS A 60 -9.77 -2.50 -12.96
CA LYS A 60 -11.14 -2.97 -12.68
C LYS A 60 -11.19 -4.49 -12.55
N ALA A 61 -10.15 -5.07 -11.99
CA ALA A 61 -10.01 -6.52 -11.86
C ALA A 61 -10.86 -7.04 -10.71
N ASP A 62 -11.40 -8.24 -10.86
CA ASP A 62 -12.09 -8.95 -9.78
C ASP A 62 -11.09 -9.59 -8.80
N GLU A 63 -11.60 -10.06 -7.65
CA GLU A 63 -10.75 -10.64 -6.60
C GLU A 63 -9.96 -11.87 -7.08
N LYS A 64 -10.56 -12.67 -7.98
CA LYS A 64 -9.91 -13.86 -8.53
C LYS A 64 -8.71 -13.47 -9.40
N THR A 65 -8.89 -12.49 -10.27
CA THR A 65 -7.84 -11.95 -11.16
C THR A 65 -6.71 -11.33 -10.34
N ILE A 66 -7.04 -10.54 -9.31
CA ILE A 66 -6.04 -9.96 -8.41
C ILE A 66 -5.25 -11.06 -7.69
N ALA A 67 -5.93 -12.11 -7.20
CA ALA A 67 -5.29 -13.22 -6.52
C ALA A 67 -4.36 -14.05 -7.43
N GLU A 68 -4.54 -13.98 -8.75
CA GLU A 68 -3.66 -14.61 -9.72
C GLU A 68 -2.37 -13.81 -9.95
N TRP A 69 -2.39 -12.49 -9.82
CA TRP A 69 -1.21 -11.64 -10.06
C TRP A 69 -0.02 -11.97 -9.14
N ARG A 70 -0.27 -12.29 -7.86
CA ARG A 70 0.80 -12.66 -6.90
C ARG A 70 1.47 -14.01 -7.18
N ARG A 71 0.91 -14.85 -8.05
CA ARG A 71 1.43 -16.22 -8.26
C ARG A 71 2.75 -16.25 -9.01
N ASN A 72 2.98 -15.26 -9.87
CA ASN A 72 4.16 -15.19 -10.72
C ASN A 72 4.88 -13.87 -10.47
N CYS A 73 6.00 -13.91 -9.76
CA CYS A 73 6.87 -12.74 -9.63
C CYS A 73 7.41 -12.37 -11.01
N PRO A 74 7.14 -11.15 -11.51
CA PRO A 74 7.69 -10.69 -12.78
C PRO A 74 9.21 -10.63 -12.71
N PRO A 75 9.93 -10.95 -13.81
CA PRO A 75 11.37 -10.72 -13.87
C PRO A 75 11.68 -9.21 -13.77
N ALA A 76 12.91 -8.87 -13.39
CA ALA A 76 13.32 -7.47 -13.14
C ALA A 76 13.19 -6.55 -14.37
N ASP A 77 13.25 -7.12 -15.57
CA ASP A 77 13.10 -6.43 -16.86
C ASP A 77 11.66 -6.48 -17.42
N ALA A 78 10.70 -6.99 -16.63
CA ALA A 78 9.30 -7.01 -17.02
C ALA A 78 8.74 -5.59 -17.20
N PRO A 79 7.69 -5.41 -18.03
CA PRO A 79 6.93 -4.18 -18.08
C PRO A 79 6.47 -3.73 -16.69
N LEU A 80 6.58 -2.43 -16.40
CA LEU A 80 6.21 -1.80 -15.13
C LEU A 80 4.84 -2.26 -14.64
N GLU A 81 3.86 -2.37 -15.55
CA GLU A 81 2.50 -2.77 -15.22
C GLU A 81 2.43 -4.17 -14.57
N LEU A 82 3.27 -5.12 -15.00
CA LEU A 82 3.31 -6.45 -14.39
C LEU A 82 3.83 -6.39 -12.95
N GLY A 83 4.89 -5.61 -12.72
CA GLY A 83 5.41 -5.34 -11.37
C GLY A 83 4.38 -4.67 -10.48
N ALA A 84 3.67 -3.67 -11.01
CA ALA A 84 2.61 -2.96 -10.29
C ALA A 84 1.46 -3.89 -9.89
N ARG A 85 0.96 -4.73 -10.79
CA ARG A 85 -0.09 -5.72 -10.49
C ARG A 85 0.36 -6.74 -9.45
N TYR A 86 1.60 -7.23 -9.56
CA TYR A 86 2.19 -8.14 -8.59
C TYR A 86 2.25 -7.50 -7.19
N ALA A 87 2.90 -6.34 -7.07
CA ALA A 87 3.02 -5.61 -5.81
C ALA A 87 1.65 -5.25 -5.22
N PHE A 88 0.73 -4.75 -6.06
CA PHE A 88 -0.64 -4.45 -5.67
C PHE A 88 -1.34 -5.65 -5.02
N SER A 89 -1.26 -6.82 -5.66
CA SER A 89 -1.92 -8.03 -5.16
C SER A 89 -1.38 -8.51 -3.83
N ILE A 90 -0.07 -8.33 -3.58
CA ILE A 90 0.54 -8.64 -2.29
C ILE A 90 0.10 -7.63 -1.23
N MET A 91 0.22 -6.34 -1.53
CA MET A 91 -0.15 -5.25 -0.61
C MET A 91 -1.61 -5.36 -0.18
N LEU A 92 -2.54 -5.62 -1.12
CA LEU A 92 -3.95 -5.77 -0.81
C LEU A 92 -4.24 -6.97 0.09
N ASP A 93 -3.61 -8.12 -0.16
CA ASP A 93 -3.77 -9.32 0.66
C ASP A 93 -3.22 -9.12 2.08
N LEU A 94 -2.04 -8.51 2.20
CA LEU A 94 -1.43 -8.22 3.50
C LEU A 94 -2.23 -7.17 4.29
N ALA A 95 -2.69 -6.10 3.64
CA ALA A 95 -3.49 -5.07 4.31
C ALA A 95 -4.83 -5.62 4.83
N ARG A 96 -5.48 -6.51 4.07
CA ARG A 96 -6.69 -7.23 4.50
C ARG A 96 -6.41 -8.11 5.71
N LYS A 97 -5.39 -8.98 5.63
CA LYS A 97 -5.00 -9.88 6.75
C LYS A 97 -4.61 -9.10 7.99
N ALA A 98 -3.82 -8.05 7.86
CA ALA A 98 -3.39 -7.20 8.96
C ALA A 98 -4.58 -6.54 9.65
N THR A 99 -5.57 -6.09 8.87
CA THR A 99 -6.81 -5.52 9.41
C THR A 99 -7.63 -6.58 10.15
N GLU A 100 -7.83 -7.77 9.56
CA GLU A 100 -8.61 -8.86 10.15
C GLU A 100 -7.97 -9.40 11.45
N GLN A 101 -6.65 -9.52 11.46
CA GLN A 101 -5.88 -10.12 12.57
C GLN A 101 -5.36 -9.08 13.57
N ARG A 102 -5.63 -7.79 13.33
CA ARG A 102 -5.12 -6.67 14.14
C ARG A 102 -3.61 -6.66 14.27
N LEU A 103 -2.93 -6.89 13.16
CA LEU A 103 -1.47 -6.88 13.07
C LEU A 103 -0.97 -5.55 12.50
N VAL A 104 0.22 -5.15 12.93
CA VAL A 104 0.96 -4.05 12.32
C VAL A 104 1.61 -4.57 11.03
N MET A 105 1.53 -3.78 9.96
CA MET A 105 2.25 -4.05 8.72
C MET A 105 3.44 -3.10 8.62
N LYS A 106 4.63 -3.63 8.41
CA LYS A 106 5.85 -2.85 8.15
C LYS A 106 6.38 -3.22 6.77
N LEU A 107 6.71 -2.22 5.96
CA LEU A 107 7.49 -2.40 4.74
C LEU A 107 8.97 -2.32 5.12
N ASP A 108 9.71 -3.38 4.82
CA ASP A 108 11.13 -3.53 5.14
C ASP A 108 11.92 -3.62 3.83
N TYR A 109 13.03 -2.87 3.72
CA TYR A 109 13.85 -2.76 2.51
C TYR A 109 15.34 -2.79 2.80
#